data_AF-A0A533YLY0-F1
#
_entry.id   AF-A0A533YLY0-F1
#
_cell.length_a   1.000
_cell.length_b   1.000
_cell.length_c   1.000
_cell.angle_alpha   90.00
_cell.angle_beta   90.00
_cell.angle_gamma   90.00
#
_symmetry.space_group_name_H-M   'P 1'
#
loop_
_entity.id
_entity.type
_entity.pdbx_description
1 polymer ?
#
loop_
_entity_poly.entity_id
_entity_poly.type
_entity_poly.pdbx_seq_one_letter_code
_entity_poly.pdbx_strand_id
1 'polypeptide(L)' 'MQDERLIIAGREFKSRLWVGTGKYKDFVETKKAIDAAGADVVTVAVRRVNITDRSKENLLDYLDPKKYT' A
#
# COMPACT_ATOMS: atom_id res chain seq x y z
N MET A 1 -11.19 -13.48 -20.35
CA MET A 1 -11.64 -12.72 -19.17
C MET A 1 -11.48 -11.26 -19.52
N GLN A 2 -12.55 -10.47 -19.54
CA GLN A 2 -12.41 -9.03 -19.75
C GLN A 2 -11.79 -8.43 -18.49
N ASP A 3 -10.72 -7.65 -18.65
CA ASP A 3 -10.06 -6.90 -17.59
C ASP A 3 -10.92 -5.68 -17.21
N GLU A 4 -12.14 -5.96 -16.72
CA GLU A 4 -13.04 -4.93 -16.24
C GLU A 4 -12.44 -4.25 -15.00
N ARG A 5 -12.43 -2.92 -15.00
CA ARG A 5 -12.03 -2.12 -13.85
C ARG A 5 -12.95 -2.43 -12.67
N LEU A 6 -12.37 -2.57 -11.48
CA LEU A 6 -13.12 -2.66 -10.24
C LEU A 6 -13.51 -1.25 -9.80
N ILE A 7 -14.80 -0.96 -9.59
CA ILE A 7 -15.27 0.35 -9.13
C ILE A 7 -15.76 0.22 -7.69
N ILE A 8 -15.15 0.94 -6.76
CA ILE A 8 -15.59 1.02 -5.36
C ILE A 8 -15.73 2.49 -4.98
N ALA A 9 -16.91 2.89 -4.50
CA ALA A 9 -17.22 4.27 -4.12
C ALA A 9 -16.85 5.31 -5.20
N GLY A 10 -17.04 4.97 -6.48
CA GLY A 10 -16.73 5.85 -7.61
C GLY A 10 -15.25 5.94 -7.99
N ARG A 11 -14.36 5.16 -7.37
CA ARG A 11 -12.95 5.05 -7.73
C ARG A 11 -12.70 3.77 -8.52
N GLU A 12 -11.90 3.87 -9.58
CA GLU A 12 -11.52 2.76 -10.45
C GLU A 12 -10.19 2.13 -10.02
N PHE A 13 -10.14 0.80 -9.99
CA PHE A 13 -8.94 0.02 -9.69
C PHE A 13 -8.71 -0.97 -10.83
N LYS A 14 -7.45 -1.10 -11.26
CA LYS A 14 -7.01 -2.14 -12.19
C LYS A 14 -6.85 -3.46 -11.44
N SER A 15 -6.15 -3.41 -10.31
CA SER A 15 -5.84 -4.56 -9.48
C SER A 15 -6.98 -4.88 -8.55
N ARG A 16 -7.34 -6.16 -8.47
CA ARG A 16 -8.32 -6.71 -7.52
C ARG A 16 -7.65 -7.26 -6.26
N LEU A 17 -6.33 -7.14 -6.17
CA LEU A 17 -5.54 -7.57 -5.02
C LEU A 17 -5.18 -6.34 -4.17
N TRP A 18 -5.69 -6.32 -2.95
CA TRP A 18 -5.35 -5.31 -1.95
C TRP A 18 -4.36 -5.92 -0.96
N VAL A 19 -3.32 -5.16 -0.59
CA VAL A 19 -2.22 -5.66 0.25
C VAL A 19 -2.19 -4.92 1.58
N GLY A 20 -1.89 -5.62 2.66
CA GLY A 20 -1.66 -5.02 3.99
C GLY A 20 -0.20 -5.09 4.39
N THR A 21 0.27 -4.14 5.19
CA THR A 21 1.71 -3.99 5.53
C THR A 21 2.13 -4.60 6.86
N GLY A 22 1.25 -5.34 7.55
CA GLY A 22 1.41 -5.64 8.98
C GLY A 22 2.35 -6.80 9.37
N LYS A 23 2.84 -7.61 8.44
CA LYS A 23 3.58 -8.87 8.73
C LYS A 23 4.93 -9.02 8.01
N TYR A 24 5.35 -8.03 7.26
CA TYR A 24 6.66 -8.06 6.61
C TYR A 24 7.78 -7.85 7.64
N LYS A 25 8.96 -8.39 7.35
CA LYS A 25 10.14 -8.30 8.21
C LYS A 25 10.60 -6.85 8.35
N ASP A 26 10.57 -6.10 7.26
CA ASP A 26 10.99 -4.70 7.18
C ASP A 26 10.26 -3.95 6.03
N PHE A 27 10.48 -2.64 5.94
CA PHE A 27 9.83 -1.80 4.93
C PHE A 27 10.38 -2.02 3.51
N VAL A 28 11.62 -2.47 3.39
CA VAL A 28 12.22 -2.80 2.08
C VAL A 28 11.53 -4.03 1.48
N GLU A 29 11.31 -5.06 2.30
CA GLU A 29 10.54 -6.24 1.91
C GLU A 29 9.08 -5.89 1.61
N THR A 30 8.47 -5.04 2.44
CA THR A 30 7.09 -4.55 2.21
C THR A 30 6.94 -3.91 0.83
N LYS A 31 7.85 -2.98 0.48
CA LYS A 31 7.84 -2.31 -0.82
C LYS A 31 8.00 -3.29 -1.98
N LYS A 32 8.97 -4.20 -1.89
CA LYS A 32 9.20 -5.23 -2.92
C LYS A 32 7.99 -6.13 -3.12
N ALA A 33 7.34 -6.54 -2.02
CA ALA A 33 6.17 -7.39 -2.07
C ALA A 33 4.98 -6.67 -2.73
N ILE A 34 4.76 -5.40 -2.41
CA ILE A 34 3.68 -4.59 -3.00
C ILE A 34 3.92 -4.35 -4.49
N ASP A 35 5.15 -3.99 -4.88
CA ASP A 35 5.50 -3.76 -6.28
C ASP A 35 5.35 -5.06 -7.10
N ALA A 36 5.79 -6.21 -6.56
CA ALA A 36 5.63 -7.51 -7.20
C ALA A 36 4.16 -7.95 -7.29
N ALA A 37 3.33 -7.58 -6.30
CA ALA A 37 1.90 -7.89 -6.29
C ALA A 37 1.10 -7.07 -7.31
N GLY A 38 1.64 -5.94 -7.80
CA GLY A 38 0.89 -5.03 -8.68
C GLY A 38 -0.39 -4.52 -8.02
N ALA A 39 -0.35 -4.29 -6.71
CA ALA A 39 -1.51 -3.84 -5.94
C ALA A 39 -1.71 -2.34 -6.13
N ASP A 40 -2.95 -1.94 -6.41
CA ASP A 40 -3.33 -0.53 -6.51
C ASP A 40 -3.65 0.08 -5.13
N VAL A 41 -3.99 -0.77 -4.16
CA VAL A 41 -4.43 -0.38 -2.82
C VAL A 41 -3.56 -1.04 -1.77
N VAL A 42 -3.06 -0.24 -0.84
CA VAL A 42 -2.24 -0.70 0.29
C VAL A 42 -2.83 -0.19 1.60
N THR A 43 -3.08 -1.10 2.52
CA THR A 43 -3.66 -0.79 3.84
C THR A 43 -2.59 -0.69 4.91
N VAL A 44 -2.75 0.28 5.82
CA VAL A 44 -1.81 0.55 6.90
C VAL A 44 -2.55 0.69 8.23
N ALA A 45 -1.95 0.21 9.32
CA ALA A 45 -2.47 0.40 10.66
C ALA A 45 -1.98 1.75 11.21
N VAL A 46 -2.87 2.75 11.29
CA VAL A 46 -2.53 4.14 11.70
C VAL A 46 -1.75 4.21 13.01
N ARG A 47 -2.05 3.34 13.99
CA ARG A 47 -1.36 3.29 15.29
C ARG A 47 0.12 2.88 15.22
N ARG A 48 0.56 2.25 14.13
CA ARG A 48 1.94 1.77 13.93
C ARG A 48 2.77 2.67 13.01
N VAL A 49 2.16 3.70 12.44
CA VAL A 49 2.84 4.69 11.61
C VAL A 49 3.24 5.84 12.51
N ASN A 50 4.55 6.13 12.63
CA ASN A 50 5.03 7.30 13.37
C ASN A 50 4.76 8.58 12.56
N ILE A 51 3.51 9.03 12.55
CA ILE A 51 3.10 10.25 11.82
C ILE A 51 3.66 11.52 12.50
N THR A 52 3.96 11.44 13.81
CA THR A 52 4.39 12.57 14.64
C THR A 52 5.90 12.72 14.79
N ASP A 53 6.67 11.63 14.65
CA ASP A 53 8.12 11.62 14.85
C ASP A 53 8.83 11.30 13.53
N ARG A 54 9.26 12.35 12.83
CA ARG A 54 9.97 12.27 11.54
C ARG A 54 11.41 11.74 11.65
N SER A 55 11.92 11.51 12.86
CA SER A 55 13.27 10.99 13.07
C SER A 55 13.33 9.45 12.99
N LYS A 56 12.16 8.78 12.99
CA LYS A 56 12.04 7.33 12.92
C LYS A 56 11.55 6.91 11.56
N GLU A 57 12.02 5.74 11.14
CA GLU A 57 11.67 5.14 9.86
C GLU A 57 10.15 5.00 9.71
N ASN A 58 9.59 5.62 8.67
CA ASN A 58 8.15 5.65 8.45
C ASN A 58 7.80 4.84 7.19
N LEU A 59 6.75 4.03 7.29
CA LEU A 59 6.23 3.27 6.16
C LEU A 59 5.90 4.17 4.94
N LEU A 60 5.49 5.41 5.19
CA LEU A 60 5.20 6.41 4.15
C LEU A 60 6.44 6.87 3.38
N ASP A 61 7.65 6.68 3.93
CA ASP A 61 8.90 6.96 3.21
C ASP A 61 9.15 5.92 2.10
N TYR A 62 8.58 4.72 2.26
CA TYR A 62 8.73 3.60 1.32
C TYR A 62 7.53 3.42 0.39
N LEU A 63 6.36 3.90 0.80
CA LEU A 63 5.11 3.85 0.05
C LEU A 63 4.61 5.26 -0.22
N ASP A 64 4.79 5.73 -1.45
CA ASP A 64 4.27 7.03 -1.87
C ASP A 64 2.72 6.99 -1.89
N PRO A 65 2.04 7.77 -1.02
CA PRO A 65 0.58 7.83 -1.00
C PRO A 65 -0.04 8.41 -2.28
N LYS A 66 0.77 8.99 -3.17
CA LYS A 66 0.32 9.42 -4.51
C LYS A 66 0.31 8.26 -5.52
N LYS A 67 1.07 7.19 -5.26
CA LYS A 67 1.17 6.02 -6.13
C LYS A 67 0.12 4.96 -5.79
N TYR A 68 -0.28 4.86 -4.52
CA TYR A 68 -1.26 3.90 -4.03
C TYR A 68 -2.46 4.64 -3.43
N THR A 69 -3.68 4.12 -3.65
CA THR A 69 -4.91 4.69 -3.08
C THR A 69 -5.24 4.09 -1.73
#